data_AF-A0A0F9BAJ4-F1
#
_entry.id   AF-A0A0F9BAJ4-F1
#
_cell.length_a   1.000
_cell.length_b   1.000
_cell.length_c   1.000
_cell.angle_alpha   90.00
_cell.angle_beta   90.00
_cell.angle_gamma   90.00
#
_symmetry.space_group_name_H-M   'P 1'
#
loop_
_entity.id
_entity.type
_entity.pdbx_description
1 polymer ?
#
loop_
_entity_poly.entity_id
_entity_poly.type
_entity_poly.pdbx_seq_one_letter_code
_entity_poly.pdbx_strand_id
1 'polypeptide(L)'
;MKGGEVLQFRKRQAGLRAYVAIQGGFDVPRVLGSRSTFVRGRIGTALRKEEMLRVCTFDSEVPKNVLTLPQEYRPDFNRADPIRLLMGPQEDYFTSQGIATLFNSTYRIDPRSDRQAFLTEGPAIEIAKGPDIITDPIAPGAIQVPGDGKPIILLRDAQVTGGYAKIAIVARVDMDRLGQMMPGDEIRFQRISRHTAIDLLMEEKHRLDKLRELLR
;
A
#
# COMPACT_ATOMS: atom_id res chain seq x y z
N MET A 1 16.34 24.10 -0.63
CA MET A 1 17.68 23.63 -0.20
C MET A 1 18.72 24.40 -0.99
N LYS A 2 19.82 24.77 -0.36
CA LYS A 2 20.99 25.37 -1.03
C LYS A 2 21.99 24.27 -1.42
N GLY A 3 22.85 24.56 -2.39
CA GLY A 3 23.94 23.65 -2.76
C GLY A 3 24.83 23.33 -1.56
N GLY A 4 25.13 22.04 -1.36
CA GLY A 4 25.93 21.56 -0.22
C GLY A 4 25.13 21.23 1.05
N GLU A 5 23.82 21.51 1.11
CA GLU A 5 22.98 21.09 2.24
C GLU A 5 22.72 19.57 2.20
N VAL A 6 22.68 18.97 3.39
CA VAL A 6 22.44 17.53 3.58
C VAL A 6 21.11 17.31 4.28
N LEU A 7 20.18 16.61 3.62
CA LEU A 7 18.96 16.10 4.24
C LEU A 7 19.23 14.70 4.81
N GLN A 8 18.99 14.51 6.11
CA GLN A 8 19.20 13.23 6.79
C GLN A 8 17.97 12.80 7.58
N PHE A 9 17.51 11.57 7.35
CA PHE A 9 16.53 10.90 8.21
C PHE A 9 17.25 10.23 9.38
N ARG A 10 16.79 10.51 10.60
CA ARG A 10 17.31 9.88 11.83
C ARG A 10 16.44 8.68 12.21
N LYS A 11 16.03 8.60 13.48
CA LYS A 11 15.14 7.56 13.98
C LYS A 11 13.73 7.74 13.39
N ARG A 12 13.18 6.66 12.85
CA ARG A 12 11.78 6.53 12.47
C ARG A 12 10.88 6.77 13.69
N GLN A 13 9.91 7.68 13.57
CA GLN A 13 8.94 7.97 14.62
C GLN A 13 7.63 7.19 14.43
N ALA A 14 7.09 7.18 13.20
CA ALA A 14 5.87 6.49 12.83
C ALA A 14 5.95 6.02 11.36
N GLY A 15 5.10 5.05 10.99
CA GLY A 15 5.06 4.46 9.64
C GLY A 15 6.34 3.70 9.27
N LEU A 16 6.47 3.26 8.02
CA LEU A 16 7.64 2.54 7.50
C LEU A 16 8.36 3.32 6.40
N ARG A 17 7.61 4.08 5.59
CA ARG A 17 8.08 4.64 4.33
C ARG A 17 7.99 6.17 4.38
N ALA A 18 9.10 6.83 4.06
CA ALA A 18 9.16 8.27 3.82
C ALA A 18 9.36 8.51 2.31
N TYR A 19 8.87 9.65 1.85
CA TYR A 19 8.97 10.06 0.45
C TYR A 19 9.67 11.42 0.39
N VAL A 20 10.67 11.53 -0.48
CA VAL A 20 11.33 12.79 -0.80
C VAL A 20 10.96 13.16 -2.23
N ALA A 21 10.33 14.31 -2.38
CA ALA A 21 10.07 14.92 -3.68
C ALA A 21 10.98 16.14 -3.83
N ILE A 22 11.44 16.36 -5.06
CA ILE A 22 12.17 17.55 -5.45
C ILE A 22 11.39 18.28 -6.53
N GLN A 23 11.50 19.60 -6.58
CA GLN A 23 10.91 20.39 -7.66
C GLN A 23 11.48 19.93 -9.01
N GLY A 24 10.63 19.82 -10.03
CA GLY A 24 10.97 19.24 -11.34
C GLY A 24 11.02 17.70 -11.37
N GLY A 25 11.26 17.05 -10.24
CA GLY A 25 11.42 15.60 -10.16
C GLY A 25 12.79 15.11 -10.64
N PHE A 26 13.01 13.80 -10.55
CA PHE A 26 14.26 13.17 -10.94
C PHE A 26 14.28 12.83 -12.43
N ASP A 27 15.34 13.25 -13.11
CA ASP A 27 15.59 12.96 -14.52
C ASP A 27 16.21 11.56 -14.68
N VAL A 28 15.31 10.57 -14.67
CA VAL A 28 15.63 9.16 -14.94
C VAL A 28 14.81 8.66 -16.13
N PRO A 29 15.32 7.66 -16.89
CA PRO A 29 14.61 7.10 -18.03
C PRO A 29 13.21 6.61 -17.66
N ARG A 30 12.25 6.84 -18.55
CA ARG A 30 10.92 6.22 -18.46
C ARG A 30 10.97 4.84 -19.10
N VAL A 31 10.52 3.82 -18.38
CA VAL A 31 10.35 2.46 -18.90
C VAL A 31 8.87 2.12 -18.82
N LEU A 32 8.28 1.69 -19.95
CA LEU A 32 6.84 1.43 -20.08
C LEU A 32 5.96 2.61 -19.59
N GLY A 33 6.40 3.84 -19.87
CA GLY A 33 5.67 5.05 -19.47
C GLY A 33 5.81 5.44 -17.99
N SER A 34 6.56 4.70 -17.17
CA SER A 34 6.73 4.95 -15.73
C SER A 34 8.20 5.19 -15.34
N ARG A 35 8.42 5.78 -14.16
CA ARG A 35 9.75 5.88 -13.50
C ARG A 35 9.84 5.04 -12.23
N SER A 36 8.80 4.27 -11.91
CA SER A 36 8.82 3.38 -10.75
C SER A 36 9.86 2.28 -10.93
N THR A 37 10.57 1.95 -9.85
CA THR A 37 11.48 0.79 -9.82
C THR A 37 10.70 -0.46 -9.46
N PHE A 38 10.78 -1.48 -10.30
CA PHE A 38 10.29 -2.84 -10.03
C PHE A 38 11.49 -3.78 -9.89
N VAL A 39 11.88 -4.01 -8.63
CA VAL A 39 13.14 -4.69 -8.27
C VAL A 39 13.20 -6.11 -8.84
N ARG A 40 12.13 -6.89 -8.68
CA ARG A 40 12.08 -8.30 -9.10
C ARG A 40 12.17 -8.45 -10.63
N GLY A 41 11.53 -7.55 -11.37
CA GLY A 41 11.63 -7.49 -12.83
C GLY A 41 12.87 -6.79 -13.37
N ARG A 42 13.76 -6.29 -12.50
CA ARG A 42 14.96 -5.51 -12.87
C ARG A 42 14.64 -4.31 -13.79
N ILE A 43 13.49 -3.67 -13.55
CA ILE A 43 13.07 -2.46 -14.25
C ILE A 43 13.31 -1.25 -13.35
N GLY A 44 14.05 -0.26 -13.84
CA GLY A 44 14.57 0.82 -13.00
C GLY A 44 15.68 0.33 -12.06
N THR A 45 16.15 1.20 -11.17
CA THR A 45 17.29 0.90 -10.29
C THR A 45 17.02 1.42 -8.89
N ALA A 46 17.20 0.57 -7.89
CA ALA A 46 17.21 0.99 -6.49
C ALA A 46 18.48 1.79 -6.20
N LEU A 47 18.34 2.89 -5.46
CA LEU A 47 19.44 3.82 -5.21
C LEU A 47 20.59 3.14 -4.47
N ARG A 48 21.81 3.48 -4.89
CA ARG A 48 23.05 3.04 -4.26
C ARG A 48 23.69 4.21 -3.51
N LYS A 49 24.53 3.86 -2.53
CA LYS A 49 25.38 4.84 -1.84
C LYS A 49 26.20 5.61 -2.89
N GLU A 50 26.29 6.92 -2.72
CA GLU A 50 27.04 7.84 -3.61
C GLU A 50 26.49 7.97 -5.05
N GLU A 51 25.30 7.43 -5.33
CA GLU A 51 24.65 7.63 -6.63
C GLU A 51 24.14 9.06 -6.78
N MET A 52 24.43 9.68 -7.93
CA MET A 52 23.98 11.03 -8.28
C MET A 52 22.80 10.95 -9.25
N LEU A 53 21.64 11.47 -8.82
CA LEU A 53 20.49 11.64 -9.68
C LEU A 53 20.44 13.06 -10.24
N ARG A 54 20.16 13.17 -11.54
CA ARG A 54 19.87 14.46 -12.17
C ARG A 54 18.46 14.91 -11.79
N VAL A 55 18.28 16.22 -11.69
CA VAL A 55 16.98 16.86 -11.51
C VAL A 55 16.51 17.35 -12.87
N CYS A 56 15.23 17.16 -13.20
CA CYS A 56 14.69 17.74 -14.42
C CYS A 56 14.83 19.27 -14.39
N THR A 57 14.97 19.90 -15.55
CA THR A 57 14.81 21.35 -15.64
C THR A 57 13.40 21.75 -15.23
N PHE A 58 13.29 22.78 -14.39
CA PHE A 58 12.01 23.35 -13.96
C PHE A 58 12.12 24.87 -13.95
N ASP A 59 10.99 25.55 -14.14
CA ASP A 59 10.95 27.00 -14.06
C ASP A 59 11.32 27.44 -12.64
N SER A 60 12.41 28.20 -12.55
CA SER A 60 13.05 28.59 -11.29
C SER A 60 12.31 29.71 -10.57
N GLU A 61 11.04 29.99 -10.89
CA GLU A 61 10.21 30.83 -10.04
C GLU A 61 9.99 30.07 -8.73
N VAL A 62 10.96 30.25 -7.81
CA VAL A 62 10.87 29.75 -6.44
C VAL A 62 9.58 30.34 -5.87
N PRO A 63 8.60 29.53 -5.45
CA PRO A 63 7.41 30.04 -4.81
C PRO A 63 7.86 30.97 -3.68
N LYS A 64 7.38 32.22 -3.68
CA LYS A 64 7.77 33.24 -2.69
C LYS A 64 7.48 32.77 -1.25
N ASN A 65 6.56 31.81 -1.09
CA ASN A 65 6.17 31.21 0.17
C ASN A 65 6.44 29.71 0.15
N VAL A 66 7.16 29.21 1.17
CA VAL A 66 7.23 27.78 1.46
C VAL A 66 5.84 27.34 1.93
N LEU A 67 5.15 26.54 1.12
CA LEU A 67 3.88 25.95 1.52
C LEU A 67 4.15 24.71 2.39
N THR A 68 3.46 24.62 3.52
CA THR A 68 3.42 23.42 4.35
C THR A 68 2.05 22.79 4.24
N LEU A 69 2.01 21.45 4.16
CA LEU A 69 0.74 20.71 4.15
C LEU A 69 -0.05 21.00 5.44
N PRO A 70 -1.28 21.55 5.35
CA PRO A 70 -2.13 21.76 6.54
C PRO A 70 -2.43 20.43 7.23
N GLN A 71 -2.66 20.48 8.54
CA GLN A 71 -2.75 19.28 9.36
C GLN A 71 -3.87 18.33 8.90
N GLU A 72 -5.02 18.87 8.47
CA GLU A 72 -6.16 18.07 8.01
C GLU A 72 -5.90 17.29 6.72
N TYR A 73 -4.89 17.69 5.94
CA TYR A 73 -4.47 16.99 4.72
C TYR A 73 -3.30 16.03 4.96
N ARG A 74 -2.67 16.06 6.14
CA ARG A 74 -1.64 15.09 6.48
C ARG A 74 -2.31 13.73 6.66
N PRO A 75 -1.83 12.67 5.98
CA PRO A 75 -2.40 11.35 6.14
C PRO A 75 -2.21 10.88 7.59
N ASP A 76 -3.29 10.41 8.20
CA ASP A 76 -3.22 9.73 9.48
C ASP A 76 -2.86 8.27 9.24
N PHE A 77 -1.68 7.87 9.73
CA PHE A 77 -1.21 6.50 9.69
C PHE A 77 -1.40 5.80 11.04
N ASN A 78 -2.34 6.28 11.87
CA ASN A 78 -2.72 5.60 13.10
C ASN A 78 -3.04 4.13 12.81
N ARG A 79 -2.32 3.26 13.53
CA ARG A 79 -2.30 1.82 13.34
C ARG A 79 -3.41 1.12 14.11
N ALA A 80 -4.10 1.84 15.01
CA ALA A 80 -5.10 1.25 15.89
C ALA A 80 -6.35 0.80 15.13
N ASP A 81 -6.70 1.50 14.06
CA ASP A 81 -7.95 1.27 13.33
C ASP A 81 -7.84 0.07 12.37
N PRO A 82 -8.90 -0.75 12.25
CA PRO A 82 -8.90 -1.92 11.38
C PRO A 82 -8.83 -1.52 9.90
N ILE A 83 -8.17 -2.36 9.10
CA ILE A 83 -8.10 -2.24 7.65
C ILE A 83 -9.43 -2.71 7.04
N ARG A 84 -10.05 -1.84 6.25
CA ARG A 84 -11.36 -2.07 5.66
C ARG A 84 -11.26 -2.98 4.45
N LEU A 85 -12.13 -3.98 4.38
CA LEU A 85 -12.14 -5.01 3.35
C LEU A 85 -13.49 -5.10 2.62
N LEU A 86 -13.43 -5.34 1.32
CA LEU A 86 -14.54 -5.80 0.49
C LEU A 86 -14.41 -7.31 0.30
N MET A 87 -15.51 -8.06 0.40
CA MET A 87 -15.45 -9.51 0.24
C MET A 87 -15.26 -9.95 -1.21
N GLY A 88 -14.70 -11.15 -1.38
CA GLY A 88 -14.54 -11.81 -2.65
C GLY A 88 -13.26 -11.44 -3.41
N PRO A 89 -13.11 -11.94 -4.65
CA PRO A 89 -14.16 -12.55 -5.47
C PRO A 89 -14.56 -13.99 -5.12
N GLN A 90 -13.75 -14.72 -4.35
CA GLN A 90 -14.03 -16.12 -3.99
C GLN A 90 -14.51 -16.28 -2.54
N GLU A 91 -15.45 -15.43 -2.08
CA GLU A 91 -16.03 -15.53 -0.72
C GLU A 91 -16.63 -16.94 -0.48
N ASP A 92 -17.18 -17.56 -1.53
CA ASP A 92 -17.81 -18.88 -1.50
C ASP A 92 -16.81 -20.05 -1.37
N TYR A 93 -15.51 -19.80 -1.39
CA TYR A 93 -14.46 -20.80 -1.11
C TYR A 93 -14.21 -20.97 0.39
N PHE A 94 -14.74 -20.09 1.23
CA PHE A 94 -14.48 -20.06 2.66
C PHE A 94 -15.74 -20.41 3.45
N THR A 95 -15.55 -21.06 4.60
CA THR A 95 -16.68 -21.33 5.50
C THR A 95 -17.12 -20.05 6.19
N SER A 96 -18.34 -20.02 6.73
CA SER A 96 -18.79 -18.91 7.59
C SER A 96 -17.86 -18.72 8.80
N GLN A 97 -17.29 -19.80 9.32
CA GLN A 97 -16.32 -19.76 10.42
C GLN A 97 -14.96 -19.18 9.96
N GLY A 98 -14.48 -19.51 8.77
CA GLY A 98 -13.28 -18.89 8.18
C GLY A 98 -13.45 -17.39 7.96
N ILE A 99 -14.59 -16.97 7.43
CA ILE A 99 -14.94 -15.55 7.28
C ILE A 99 -15.00 -14.86 8.65
N ALA A 100 -15.64 -15.48 9.65
CA ALA A 100 -15.66 -14.95 11.02
C ALA A 100 -14.25 -14.85 11.62
N THR A 101 -13.38 -15.82 11.34
CA THR A 101 -11.97 -15.83 11.79
C THR A 101 -11.20 -14.65 11.19
N LEU A 102 -11.41 -14.32 9.92
CA LEU A 102 -10.78 -13.14 9.29
C LEU A 102 -11.14 -11.84 10.04
N PHE A 103 -12.40 -11.64 10.41
CA PHE A 103 -12.87 -10.37 10.97
C PHE A 103 -12.79 -10.27 12.50
N ASN A 104 -12.71 -11.38 13.21
CA ASN A 104 -12.65 -11.41 14.68
C ASN A 104 -11.24 -11.66 15.24
N SER A 105 -10.25 -11.84 14.37
CA SER A 105 -8.87 -12.11 14.78
C SER A 105 -7.95 -10.93 14.55
N THR A 106 -6.81 -10.96 15.25
CA THR A 106 -5.68 -10.08 14.99
C THR A 106 -4.57 -10.91 14.34
N TYR A 107 -3.95 -10.36 13.30
CA TYR A 107 -2.84 -10.99 12.59
C TYR A 107 -1.59 -10.13 12.78
N ARG A 108 -0.42 -10.76 12.77
CA ARG A 108 0.88 -10.09 12.91
C ARG A 108 1.63 -10.15 11.59
N ILE A 109 2.19 -9.03 11.13
CA ILE A 109 2.95 -8.99 9.88
C ILE A 109 4.30 -9.70 10.07
N ASP A 110 4.59 -10.66 9.20
CA ASP A 110 5.81 -11.47 9.24
C ASP A 110 7.03 -10.68 8.71
N PRO A 111 8.23 -10.87 9.28
CA PRO A 111 9.48 -10.23 8.82
C PRO A 111 9.88 -10.46 7.36
N ARG A 112 9.39 -11.53 6.72
CA ARG A 112 9.64 -11.83 5.30
C ARG A 112 8.78 -10.99 4.35
N SER A 113 7.87 -10.17 4.87
CA SER A 113 7.01 -9.27 4.09
C SER A 113 7.82 -8.21 3.34
N ASP A 114 7.44 -7.93 2.10
CA ASP A 114 8.15 -7.01 1.21
C ASP A 114 7.17 -6.10 0.43
N ARG A 115 7.58 -5.59 -0.75
CA ARG A 115 6.72 -4.76 -1.60
C ARG A 115 5.71 -5.56 -2.43
N GLN A 116 5.84 -6.88 -2.48
CA GLN A 116 4.95 -7.78 -3.21
C GLN A 116 3.81 -8.25 -2.33
N ALA A 117 4.10 -8.58 -1.07
CA ALA A 117 3.06 -9.05 -0.16
C ALA A 117 3.41 -8.81 1.31
N PHE A 118 2.37 -8.64 2.11
CA PHE A 118 2.44 -8.89 3.54
C PHE A 118 2.03 -10.33 3.82
N LEU A 119 2.99 -11.06 4.35
CA LEU A 119 2.76 -12.37 4.96
C LEU A 119 2.31 -12.13 6.39
N THR A 120 1.32 -12.88 6.86
CA THR A 120 0.78 -12.69 8.20
C THR A 120 0.78 -13.97 9.01
N GLU A 121 0.89 -13.81 10.32
CA GLU A 121 0.82 -14.88 11.32
C GLU A 121 -0.40 -14.64 12.21
N GLY A 122 -1.20 -15.69 12.44
CA GLY A 122 -2.45 -15.58 13.18
C GLY A 122 -3.31 -16.84 13.03
N PRO A 123 -4.57 -16.80 13.49
CA PRO A 123 -5.50 -17.92 13.34
C PRO A 123 -5.70 -18.33 11.88
N ALA A 124 -5.75 -19.64 11.61
CA ALA A 124 -5.97 -20.16 10.27
C ALA A 124 -7.42 -19.94 9.82
N ILE A 125 -7.60 -19.38 8.62
CA ILE A 125 -8.90 -19.20 7.99
C ILE A 125 -9.32 -20.53 7.37
N GLU A 126 -10.49 -21.03 7.77
CA GLU A 126 -11.04 -22.27 7.25
C GLU A 126 -11.55 -22.13 5.81
N ILE A 127 -11.15 -23.09 4.96
CA ILE A 127 -11.42 -23.11 3.53
C ILE A 127 -12.36 -24.28 3.21
N ALA A 128 -13.48 -24.01 2.54
CA ALA A 128 -14.53 -24.97 2.22
C ALA A 128 -14.25 -25.77 0.95
N LYS A 129 -13.70 -25.14 -0.10
CA LYS A 129 -13.55 -25.73 -1.45
C LYS A 129 -12.10 -26.03 -1.83
N GLY A 130 -11.19 -26.04 -0.85
CA GLY A 130 -9.74 -26.07 -1.07
C GLY A 130 -9.16 -24.70 -1.42
N PRO A 131 -7.84 -24.51 -1.25
CA PRO A 131 -7.18 -23.21 -1.41
C PRO A 131 -6.95 -22.82 -2.88
N ASP A 132 -6.93 -23.80 -3.79
CA ASP A 132 -6.52 -23.62 -5.17
C ASP A 132 -7.71 -23.30 -6.09
N ILE A 133 -7.47 -22.41 -7.05
CA ILE A 133 -8.40 -22.00 -8.10
C ILE A 133 -7.71 -22.08 -9.46
N ILE A 134 -8.50 -22.08 -10.53
CA ILE A 134 -7.98 -21.74 -11.86
C ILE A 134 -7.34 -20.35 -11.75
N THR A 135 -6.14 -20.21 -12.30
CA THR A 135 -5.35 -18.97 -12.23
C THR A 135 -6.18 -17.78 -12.70
N ASP A 136 -6.20 -16.73 -11.87
CA ASP A 136 -7.11 -15.59 -12.00
C ASP A 136 -6.33 -14.28 -11.76
N PRO A 137 -6.73 -13.14 -12.36
CA PRO A 137 -6.05 -11.87 -12.14
C PRO A 137 -6.05 -11.44 -10.68
N ILE A 138 -4.99 -10.73 -10.31
CA ILE A 138 -4.80 -10.18 -8.98
C ILE A 138 -4.82 -8.67 -9.04
N ALA A 139 -5.68 -8.08 -8.22
CA ALA A 139 -5.64 -6.65 -7.92
C ALA A 139 -4.78 -6.38 -6.67
N PRO A 140 -4.02 -5.28 -6.60
CA PRO A 140 -3.36 -4.86 -5.38
C PRO A 140 -4.36 -4.70 -4.24
N GLY A 141 -4.03 -5.25 -3.08
CA GLY A 141 -4.90 -5.34 -1.91
C GLY A 141 -5.64 -6.67 -1.81
N ALA A 142 -5.61 -7.54 -2.82
CA ALA A 142 -6.23 -8.86 -2.73
C ALA A 142 -5.60 -9.69 -1.60
N ILE A 143 -6.45 -10.41 -0.86
CA ILE A 143 -6.04 -11.26 0.26
C ILE A 143 -6.20 -12.71 -0.18
N GLN A 144 -5.07 -13.36 -0.46
CA GLN A 144 -5.02 -14.80 -0.75
C GLN A 144 -4.95 -15.61 0.53
N VAL A 145 -5.53 -16.80 0.53
CA VAL A 145 -5.44 -17.74 1.65
C VAL A 145 -4.96 -19.10 1.12
N PRO A 146 -3.66 -19.42 1.26
CA PRO A 146 -3.12 -20.73 0.89
C PRO A 146 -3.59 -21.85 1.84
N GLY A 147 -3.12 -23.08 1.59
CA GLY A 147 -3.53 -24.26 2.36
C GLY A 147 -3.16 -24.25 3.85
N ASP A 148 -2.28 -23.35 4.29
CA ASP A 148 -1.98 -23.14 5.72
C ASP A 148 -2.99 -22.22 6.42
N GLY A 149 -3.96 -21.66 5.67
CA GLY A 149 -5.02 -20.79 6.18
C GLY A 149 -4.54 -19.39 6.54
N LYS A 150 -3.27 -19.03 6.30
CA LYS A 150 -2.72 -17.72 6.69
C LYS A 150 -2.99 -16.69 5.59
N PRO A 151 -3.62 -15.54 5.89
CA PRO A 151 -3.90 -14.56 4.85
C PRO A 151 -2.61 -13.87 4.37
N ILE A 152 -2.48 -13.75 3.05
CA ILE A 152 -1.41 -13.04 2.36
C ILE A 152 -2.02 -11.83 1.66
N ILE A 153 -1.60 -10.62 2.04
CA ILE A 153 -2.12 -9.37 1.48
C ILE A 153 -1.19 -8.91 0.36
N LEU A 154 -1.69 -8.88 -0.87
CA LEU A 154 -0.88 -8.56 -2.05
C LEU A 154 -0.73 -7.05 -2.22
N LEU A 155 0.47 -6.60 -2.54
CA LEU A 155 0.86 -5.19 -2.63
C LEU A 155 1.22 -4.79 -4.07
N ARG A 156 1.85 -3.63 -4.24
CA ARG A 156 2.03 -2.97 -5.55
C ARG A 156 2.97 -3.72 -6.50
N ASP A 157 3.89 -4.53 -5.97
CA ASP A 157 4.85 -5.29 -6.78
C ASP A 157 4.44 -6.78 -6.93
N ALA A 158 3.21 -7.14 -6.52
CA ALA A 158 2.70 -8.50 -6.58
C ALA A 158 2.62 -9.06 -8.01
N GLN A 159 2.54 -10.38 -8.10
CA GLN A 159 2.23 -11.09 -9.34
C GLN A 159 0.88 -10.65 -9.92
N VAL A 160 0.78 -10.65 -11.26
CA VAL A 160 -0.43 -10.21 -11.98
C VAL A 160 -1.55 -11.25 -11.97
N THR A 161 -1.20 -12.52 -11.77
CA THR A 161 -2.13 -13.66 -11.70
C THR A 161 -1.70 -14.61 -10.58
N GLY A 162 -2.64 -15.39 -10.05
CA GLY A 162 -2.31 -16.41 -9.06
C GLY A 162 -3.40 -17.46 -8.90
N GLY A 163 -3.01 -18.58 -8.33
CA GLY A 163 -3.84 -19.78 -8.19
C GLY A 163 -4.48 -19.97 -6.82
N TYR A 164 -4.34 -19.03 -5.87
CA TYR A 164 -5.00 -19.14 -4.56
C TYR A 164 -6.30 -18.33 -4.50
N ALA A 165 -7.30 -18.90 -3.84
CA ALA A 165 -8.58 -18.26 -3.55
C ALA A 165 -8.38 -16.95 -2.78
N LYS A 166 -9.14 -15.93 -3.18
CA LYS A 166 -9.08 -14.58 -2.60
C LYS A 166 -10.34 -14.34 -1.77
N ILE A 167 -10.17 -14.28 -0.44
CA ILE A 167 -11.28 -14.12 0.50
C ILE A 167 -11.87 -12.70 0.46
N ALA A 168 -11.01 -11.70 0.28
CA ALA A 168 -11.36 -10.30 0.31
C ALA A 168 -10.30 -9.44 -0.41
N ILE A 169 -10.61 -8.16 -0.58
CA ILE A 169 -9.70 -7.14 -1.09
C ILE A 169 -9.71 -5.91 -0.17
N VAL A 170 -8.53 -5.37 0.11
CA VAL A 170 -8.36 -4.13 0.87
C VAL A 170 -9.00 -2.96 0.14
N ALA A 171 -9.79 -2.16 0.87
CA ALA A 171 -10.38 -0.94 0.35
C ALA A 171 -9.28 0.01 -0.15
N ARG A 172 -9.49 0.65 -1.30
CA ARG A 172 -8.45 1.48 -1.94
C ARG A 172 -7.89 2.56 -1.01
N VAL A 173 -8.76 3.20 -0.25
CA VAL A 173 -8.45 4.26 0.73
C VAL A 173 -7.56 3.80 1.90
N ASP A 174 -7.44 2.49 2.12
CA ASP A 174 -6.64 1.91 3.20
C ASP A 174 -5.25 1.43 2.73
N MET A 175 -5.01 1.39 1.41
CA MET A 175 -3.76 0.86 0.84
C MET A 175 -2.53 1.66 1.29
N ASP A 176 -2.65 2.97 1.48
CA ASP A 176 -1.53 3.82 1.89
C ASP A 176 -1.21 3.62 3.38
N ARG A 177 -2.24 3.42 4.21
CA ARG A 177 -2.05 3.05 5.63
C ARG A 177 -1.42 1.67 5.76
N LEU A 178 -1.89 0.70 4.97
CA LEU A 178 -1.26 -0.63 4.86
C LEU A 178 0.21 -0.50 4.45
N GLY A 179 0.51 0.37 3.47
CA GLY A 179 1.87 0.70 3.03
C GLY A 179 2.76 1.35 4.10
N GLN A 180 2.25 1.70 5.28
CA GLN A 180 3.03 2.24 6.40
C GLN A 180 3.21 1.25 7.57
N MET A 181 2.59 0.07 7.47
CA MET A 181 2.78 -1.00 8.45
C MET A 181 4.12 -1.70 8.26
N MET A 182 4.59 -2.36 9.32
CA MET A 182 5.89 -3.00 9.41
C MET A 182 5.79 -4.46 9.83
N PRO A 183 6.83 -5.26 9.56
CA PRO A 183 7.08 -6.47 10.33
C PRO A 183 6.88 -6.28 11.83
N GLY A 184 6.10 -7.19 12.42
CA GLY A 184 5.76 -7.21 13.82
C GLY A 184 4.53 -6.37 14.20
N ASP A 185 4.05 -5.46 13.32
CA ASP A 185 2.80 -4.74 13.56
C ASP A 185 1.60 -5.70 13.50
N GLU A 186 0.57 -5.38 14.27
CA GLU A 186 -0.70 -6.08 14.28
C GLU A 186 -1.68 -5.44 13.29
N ILE A 187 -2.45 -6.28 12.60
CA ILE A 187 -3.50 -5.89 11.67
C ILE A 187 -4.82 -6.57 12.06
N ARG A 188 -5.88 -5.78 12.05
CA ARG A 188 -7.27 -6.21 12.20
C ARG A 188 -8.04 -5.79 10.98
N PHE A 189 -9.13 -6.49 10.70
CA PHE A 189 -9.94 -6.24 9.50
C PHE A 189 -11.36 -5.84 9.86
N GLN A 190 -11.96 -5.01 9.01
CA GLN A 190 -13.37 -4.64 9.11
C GLN A 190 -14.05 -4.83 7.76
N ARG A 191 -15.17 -5.57 7.73
CA ARG A 191 -15.98 -5.71 6.52
C ARG A 191 -16.68 -4.39 6.23
N ILE A 192 -16.61 -3.92 4.99
CA ILE A 192 -17.40 -2.77 4.51
C ILE A 192 -18.21 -3.15 3.27
N SER A 193 -19.27 -2.39 3.02
CA SER A 193 -20.05 -2.54 1.79
C SER A 193 -19.33 -1.89 0.60
N ARG A 194 -19.68 -2.32 -0.62
CA ARG A 194 -19.21 -1.67 -1.85
C ARG A 194 -19.62 -0.19 -1.89
N HIS A 195 -20.83 0.14 -1.43
CA HIS A 195 -21.30 1.53 -1.37
C HIS A 195 -20.40 2.37 -0.48
N THR A 196 -20.15 1.92 0.76
CA THR A 196 -19.24 2.57 1.70
C THR A 196 -17.83 2.75 1.13
N ALA A 197 -17.30 1.73 0.44
CA ALA A 197 -15.98 1.82 -0.19
C ALA A 197 -15.91 2.90 -1.28
N ILE A 198 -16.99 3.06 -2.06
CA ILE A 198 -17.10 4.09 -3.10
C ILE A 198 -17.22 5.47 -2.46
N ASP A 199 -18.04 5.63 -1.42
CA ASP A 199 -18.21 6.90 -0.71
C ASP A 199 -16.88 7.40 -0.15
N LEU A 200 -16.15 6.53 0.56
CA LEU A 200 -14.82 6.84 1.09
C LEU A 200 -13.82 7.23 -0.01
N LEU A 201 -13.89 6.57 -1.17
CA LEU A 201 -13.02 6.88 -2.30
C LEU A 201 -13.35 8.25 -2.91
N MET A 202 -14.64 8.61 -2.97
CA MET A 202 -15.08 9.94 -3.42
C MET A 202 -14.65 11.03 -2.45
N GLU A 203 -14.75 10.79 -1.14
CA GLU A 203 -14.26 11.70 -0.10
C GLU A 203 -12.74 11.92 -0.20
N GLU A 204 -11.96 10.85 -0.36
CA GLU A 204 -10.51 10.94 -0.56
C GLU A 204 -10.18 11.74 -1.81
N LYS A 205 -10.88 11.48 -2.92
CA LYS A 205 -10.72 12.22 -4.16
C LYS A 205 -11.01 13.71 -3.96
N HIS A 206 -12.13 14.05 -3.33
CA HIS A 206 -12.50 15.44 -3.06
C HIS A 206 -11.47 16.16 -2.19
N ARG A 207 -10.97 15.47 -1.15
CA ARG A 207 -9.89 15.99 -0.30
C ARG A 207 -8.62 16.26 -1.10
N LEU A 208 -8.22 15.35 -1.99
CA LEU A 208 -7.03 15.54 -2.83
C LEU A 208 -7.22 16.65 -3.88
N ASP A 209 -8.42 16.79 -4.44
CA ASP A 209 -8.72 17.84 -5.42
C ASP A 209 -8.69 19.22 -4.74
N LYS A 210 -9.26 19.37 -3.53
CA LYS A 210 -9.07 20.59 -2.71
C LYS A 210 -7.62 20.88 -2.38
N LEU A 211 -6.83 19.86 -2.01
CA LEU A 211 -5.41 20.04 -1.74
C LEU A 211 -4.65 20.54 -2.97
N ARG A 212 -4.99 20.06 -4.16
CA ARG A 212 -4.39 20.55 -5.41
C ARG A 212 -4.71 22.01 -5.68
N GLU A 213 -5.91 22.46 -5.34
CA GLU A 213 -6.28 23.88 -5.46
C GLU A 213 -5.49 24.75 -4.47
N LEU A 214 -5.25 24.26 -3.25
CA LEU A 214 -4.43 24.97 -2.24
C LEU A 214 -2.94 25.04 -2.58
N LEU A 215 -2.44 24.11 -3.38
CA LEU A 215 -1.02 24.02 -3.78
C LEU A 215 -0.73 24.67 -5.15
N ARG A 216 -1.75 25.16 -5.84
CA ARG A 216 -1.61 25.98 -7.06
C ARG A 216 -1.34 27.44 -6.69
#